data_AF-A0A1C3NUB6-F1
#
_entry.id   AF-A0A1C3NUB6-F1
#
_cell.length_a   1.000
_cell.length_b   1.000
_cell.length_c   1.000
_cell.angle_alpha   90.00
_cell.angle_beta   90.00
_cell.angle_gamma   90.00
#
_symmetry.space_group_name_H-M   'P 1'
#
loop_
_entity.id
_entity.type
_entity.pdbx_description
1 polymer ?
#
loop_
_entity_poly.entity_id
_entity_poly.type
_entity_poly.pdbx_seq_one_letter_code
_entity_poly.pdbx_strand_id
1 'polypeptide(L)'
;MGPVRRANAQVTARIGVLEPHTVRWYLRYALSYRDVEELLAERGLTVDHVTVYRWVQRFTPLLIDAARPCRHVPGNRWFVDETYVKISGR
;
A
#
# COMPACT_ATOMS: atom_id res chain seq x y z
N MET A 1 18.42 -30.40 -4.09
CA MET A 1 17.00 -30.11 -3.80
C MET A 1 16.96 -29.31 -2.50
N GLY A 2 17.12 -27.99 -2.63
CA GLY A 2 17.76 -27.17 -1.59
C GLY A 2 16.83 -26.44 -0.61
N PRO A 3 17.39 -25.91 0.49
CA PRO A 3 16.72 -25.23 1.61
C PRO A 3 15.92 -23.94 1.25
N VAL A 4 15.90 -23.54 -0.02
CA VAL A 4 15.29 -22.31 -0.53
C VAL A 4 13.77 -22.25 -0.30
N ARG A 5 13.07 -23.40 -0.30
CA ARG A 5 11.62 -23.44 -0.09
C ARG A 5 11.18 -23.09 1.34
N ARG A 6 11.99 -23.35 2.37
CA ARG A 6 11.62 -23.03 3.77
C ARG A 6 11.77 -21.55 4.09
N ALA A 7 12.83 -20.90 3.62
CA ALA A 7 13.01 -19.46 3.79
C ALA A 7 11.87 -18.68 3.10
N ASN A 8 11.46 -19.12 1.91
CA ASN A 8 10.40 -18.47 1.16
C ASN A 8 9.02 -18.62 1.83
N ALA A 9 8.74 -19.76 2.48
CA ALA A 9 7.50 -19.95 3.24
C ALA A 9 7.47 -19.11 4.53
N GLN A 10 8.60 -18.98 5.24
CA GLN A 10 8.70 -18.14 6.44
C GLN A 10 8.58 -16.64 6.11
N VAL A 11 9.19 -16.21 5.00
CA VAL A 11 9.07 -14.85 4.45
C VAL A 11 7.63 -14.58 4.00
N THR A 12 7.01 -15.49 3.24
CA THR A 12 5.60 -15.37 2.81
C THR A 12 4.62 -15.31 4.00
N ALA A 13 4.86 -16.09 5.05
CA ALA A 13 4.03 -16.07 6.26
C ALA A 13 4.17 -14.77 7.08
N ARG A 14 5.35 -14.13 7.07
CA ARG A 14 5.57 -12.82 7.71
C ARG A 14 5.03 -11.66 6.87
N ILE A 15 5.09 -11.78 5.55
CA ILE A 15 4.53 -10.83 4.59
C ILE A 15 3.01 -10.70 4.77
N GLY A 16 2.28 -11.81 4.90
CA GLY A 16 0.81 -11.80 5.01
C GLY A 16 0.23 -10.97 6.16
N VAL A 17 1.00 -10.70 7.22
CA VAL A 17 0.58 -9.86 8.37
C VAL A 17 0.94 -8.38 8.14
N LEU A 18 1.95 -8.10 7.32
CA LEU A 18 2.49 -6.75 7.11
C LEU A 18 1.93 -6.07 5.85
N GLU A 19 1.36 -6.84 4.90
CA GLU A 19 0.63 -6.37 3.71
C GLU A 19 -0.27 -5.14 3.96
N PRO A 20 -1.34 -5.23 4.78
CA PRO A 20 -2.27 -4.11 4.98
C PRO A 20 -1.67 -2.96 5.78
N HIS A 21 -0.68 -3.24 6.65
CA HIS A 21 0.00 -2.19 7.41
C HIS A 21 0.86 -1.33 6.49
N THR A 22 1.64 -1.94 5.60
CA THR A 22 2.49 -1.27 4.63
C THR A 22 1.67 -0.36 3.71
N VAL A 23 0.56 -0.87 3.16
CA VAL A 23 -0.33 -0.06 2.30
C VAL A 23 -0.97 1.09 3.08
N ARG A 24 -1.27 0.91 4.37
CA ARG A 24 -1.73 2.01 5.24
C ARG A 24 -0.68 3.10 5.44
N TRP A 25 0.60 2.73 5.60
CA TRP A 25 1.70 3.71 5.71
C TRP A 25 1.85 4.53 4.43
N TYR A 26 1.81 3.86 3.27
CA TYR A 26 1.80 4.53 1.96
C TYR A 26 0.65 5.56 1.86
N LEU A 27 -0.57 5.14 2.17
CA LEU A 27 -1.76 6.00 2.07
C LEU A 27 -1.78 7.15 3.08
N ARG A 28 -1.17 6.98 4.27
CA ARG A 28 -1.18 8.00 5.32
C ARG A 28 -0.09 9.05 5.17
N TYR A 29 1.10 8.67 4.72
CA TYR A 29 2.29 9.53 4.73
C TYR A 29 2.78 9.97 3.35
N ALA A 30 2.04 9.65 2.28
CA ALA A 30 2.40 9.97 0.89
C ALA A 30 3.84 9.54 0.53
N LEU A 31 4.29 8.41 1.07
CA LEU A 31 5.61 7.85 0.83
C LEU A 31 5.74 7.37 -0.61
N SER A 32 6.94 7.44 -1.19
CA SER A 32 7.20 6.79 -2.48
C SER A 32 7.28 5.27 -2.33
N TYR A 33 7.08 4.52 -3.42
CA TYR A 33 7.21 3.06 -3.38
C TYR A 33 8.61 2.60 -2.95
N ARG A 34 9.64 3.40 -3.21
CA ARG A 34 11.01 3.12 -2.77
C ARG A 34 11.20 3.33 -1.28
N ASP A 35 10.62 4.39 -0.72
CA ASP A 35 10.70 4.63 0.73
C ASP A 35 10.02 3.49 1.49
N VAL A 36 8.93 2.95 0.94
CA VAL A 36 8.23 1.79 1.51
C VAL A 36 9.07 0.52 1.40
N GLU A 37 9.77 0.30 0.29
CA GLU A 37 10.74 -0.79 0.13
C GLU A 37 11.88 -0.69 1.16
N GLU A 38 12.46 0.48 1.36
CA GLU A 38 13.52 0.71 2.36
C GLU A 38 13.02 0.43 3.79
N LEU A 39 11.82 0.90 4.15
CA LEU A 39 11.20 0.63 5.46
C LEU A 39 10.88 -0.86 5.68
N LEU A 40 10.61 -1.60 4.62
CA LEU A 40 10.45 -3.05 4.70
C LEU A 40 11.80 -3.75 4.84
N ALA A 41 12.82 -3.27 4.12
CA ALA A 41 14.18 -3.78 4.20
C ALA A 41 14.77 -3.62 5.61
N GLU A 42 14.54 -2.48 6.28
CA GLU A 42 14.91 -2.25 7.69
C GLU A 42 14.25 -3.26 8.64
N ARG A 43 13.03 -3.72 8.33
CA ARG A 43 12.32 -4.75 9.09
C ARG A 43 12.72 -6.19 8.73
N GLY A 44 13.73 -6.35 7.87
CA GLY A 44 14.23 -7.64 7.41
C GLY A 44 13.38 -8.28 6.30
N LEU A 45 12.55 -7.49 5.61
CA LEU A 45 11.74 -7.94 4.48
C LEU A 45 12.29 -7.34 3.19
N THR A 46 12.95 -8.17 2.38
CA THR A 46 13.46 -7.76 1.06
C THR A 46 12.33 -7.87 0.04
N VAL A 47 11.71 -6.75 -0.32
CA VAL A 47 10.56 -6.69 -1.22
C VAL A 47 10.83 -5.63 -2.28
N ASP A 48 10.75 -6.01 -3.55
CA ASP A 48 10.91 -5.08 -4.66
C ASP A 48 9.75 -4.08 -4.75
N HIS A 49 10.02 -2.81 -5.10
CA HIS A 49 9.01 -1.77 -5.28
C HIS A 49 7.83 -2.15 -6.20
N VAL A 50 8.03 -3.02 -7.21
CA VAL A 50 6.95 -3.52 -8.08
C VAL A 50 5.96 -4.40 -7.29
N THR A 51 6.45 -5.11 -6.30
CA THR A 51 5.61 -5.93 -5.40
C THR A 51 4.76 -5.02 -4.52
N VAL A 52 5.34 -3.95 -3.95
CA VAL A 52 4.59 -2.92 -3.21
C VAL A 52 3.51 -2.29 -4.10
N TYR A 53 3.83 -1.96 -5.35
CA TYR A 53 2.85 -1.44 -6.31
C TYR A 53 1.67 -2.40 -6.52
N ARG A 54 1.93 -3.71 -6.71
CA ARG A 54 0.87 -4.72 -6.85
C ARG A 54 0.02 -4.85 -5.58
N TRP A 55 0.63 -4.72 -4.41
CA TRP A 55 -0.11 -4.69 -3.14
C TRP A 55 -1.01 -3.48 -3.05
N VAL A 56 -0.51 -2.29 -3.36
CA VAL A 56 -1.33 -1.07 -3.39
C VAL A 56 -2.53 -1.26 -4.33
N GLN A 57 -2.31 -1.73 -5.57
CA GLN A 57 -3.41 -1.99 -6.51
C GLN A 57 -4.46 -2.96 -5.96
N ARG A 58 -4.04 -3.99 -5.23
CA ARG A 58 -4.93 -5.01 -4.67
C ARG A 58 -5.68 -4.53 -3.42
N PHE A 59 -5.01 -3.83 -2.51
CA PHE A 59 -5.55 -3.47 -1.20
C PHE A 59 -6.22 -2.10 -1.17
N THR A 60 -5.86 -1.16 -2.04
CA THR A 60 -6.53 0.14 -2.15
C THR A 60 -8.06 0.02 -2.26
N PRO A 61 -8.64 -0.79 -3.16
CA PRO A 61 -10.10 -0.93 -3.23
C PRO A 61 -10.70 -1.49 -1.93
N LEU A 62 -10.05 -2.48 -1.32
CA LEU A 62 -10.50 -3.07 -0.03
C LEU A 62 -10.48 -2.05 1.10
N LEU A 63 -9.45 -1.20 1.15
CA LEU A 63 -9.31 -0.14 2.15
C LEU A 63 -10.32 0.99 1.91
N ILE A 64 -10.59 1.34 0.66
CA ILE A 64 -11.64 2.29 0.29
C ILE A 64 -12.99 1.76 0.76
N ASP A 65 -13.30 0.49 0.46
CA ASP A 65 -14.57 -0.13 0.86
C ASP A 65 -14.72 -0.21 2.38
N ALA A 66 -13.64 -0.55 3.10
CA ALA A 66 -13.63 -0.53 4.56
C ALA A 66 -13.74 0.89 5.16
N ALA A 67 -13.29 1.93 4.44
CA ALA A 67 -13.38 3.32 4.87
C ALA A 67 -14.71 3.98 4.51
N ARG A 68 -15.48 3.43 3.55
CA ARG A 68 -16.78 3.98 3.13
C ARG A 68 -17.76 4.21 4.28
N PRO A 69 -17.95 3.29 5.25
CA PRO A 69 -18.85 3.52 6.38
C PRO A 69 -18.41 4.67 7.30
N CYS A 70 -17.11 4.95 7.36
CA CYS A 70 -16.56 6.06 8.14
C CYS A 70 -16.64 7.41 7.41
N ARG A 71 -17.08 7.42 6.15
CA ARG A 71 -17.20 8.65 5.36
C ARG A 71 -18.48 9.38 5.74
N HIS A 72 -18.36 10.64 6.12
CA HIS A 72 -19.52 11.48 6.37
C HIS A 72 -20.38 11.60 5.11
N VAL A 73 -21.70 11.49 5.27
CA VAL A 73 -22.63 11.74 4.16
C VAL A 73 -22.47 13.20 3.72
N PRO A 74 -22.28 13.49 2.42
CA PRO A 74 -22.24 14.86 1.95
C PRO A 74 -23.57 15.55 2.27
N GLY A 75 -23.52 16.68 2.99
CA GLY A 75 -24.70 17.51 3.22
C GLY A 75 -25.05 18.37 2.00
N ASN A 76 -26.08 19.22 2.13
CA ASN A 76 -26.52 20.13 1.06
C ASN A 76 -25.50 21.22 0.68
N ARG A 77 -24.41 21.37 1.46
CA ARG A 77 -23.32 22.29 1.18
C ARG A 77 -22.00 21.52 1.23
N TRP A 78 -21.23 21.59 0.15
CA TRP A 78 -19.92 20.98 0.04
C TRP A 78 -18.91 22.01 -0.46
N PHE A 79 -17.66 21.85 -0.02
CA PHE A 79 -16.51 22.62 -0.50
C PHE A 79 -15.63 21.67 -1.32
N VAL A 80 -15.10 22.15 -2.44
CA VAL A 80 -14.15 21.42 -3.27
C VAL A 80 -12.91 22.27 -3.42
N ASP A 81 -11.77 21.68 -3.09
CA ASP A 81 -10.46 22.24 -3.37
C ASP A 81 -10.02 21.76 -4.75
N GLU A 82 -9.63 22.69 -5.62
CA GLU A 82 -9.07 22.36 -6.93
C GLU A 82 -7.58 22.01 -6.78
N THR A 83 -7.17 20.85 -7.28
CA THR A 83 -5.76 20.43 -7.31
C THR A 83 -5.36 20.09 -8.74
N TYR A 84 -4.35 20.79 -9.26
CA TYR A 84 -3.81 20.56 -10.59
C TYR A 84 -2.77 19.43 -10.57
N VAL A 85 -3.06 18.34 -11.28
CA VAL A 85 -2.12 17.23 -11.44
C VAL A 85 -1.68 17.14 -12.90
N LYS A 86 -0.37 17.23 -13.13
CA LYS A 86 0.20 17.06 -14.47
C LYS A 86 0.24 15.58 -14.83
N ILE A 87 -0.70 15.16 -15.65
CA ILE A 87 -0.73 13.81 -16.21
C ILE A 87 0.01 13.85 -17.54
N SER A 88 1.12 13.12 -17.66
CA SER A 88 1.72 12.85 -18.96
C SER A 88 0.88 11.81 -19.69
N GLY A 89 -0.16 12.27 -20.38
CA GLY A 89 -0.90 11.45 -21.33
C GLY A 89 0.00 11.07 -22.50
N ARG A 90 -0.20 9.86 -23.04
CA ARG A 90 0.43 9.41 -24.29
C ARG A 90 -0.38 9.89 -25.48
#